data_AF-A0A009RA96-F1
#
_entry.id   AF-A0A009RA96-F1
#
_cell.length_a   1.000
_cell.length_b   1.000
_cell.length_c   1.000
_cell.angle_alpha   90.00
_cell.angle_beta   90.00
_cell.angle_gamma   90.00
#
_symmetry.space_group_name_H-M   'P 1'
#
loop_
_entity.id
_entity.type
_entity.pdbx_description
1 polymer ?
#
loop_
_entity_poly.entity_id
_entity_poly.type
_entity_poly.pdbx_seq_one_letter_code
_entity_poly.pdbx_strand_id
1 'polypeptide(L)'
;PGLAGNFQENPTVKKFLADNQPATKKINSPVMIVQGTADMAVPYPVTNTLQEGLKKMGTDVTFVPVLGAAHTQAIVCRNAEIYQFVQSKMPAKTNIVLDPSVIDASKNVECTGIVQ
;
A
#
# COMPACT_ATOMS: atom_id res chain seq x y z
N PRO A 1 -25.37 -9.43 -23.31
CA PRO A 1 -25.18 -10.53 -22.35
C PRO A 1 -24.52 -9.99 -21.07
N GLY A 2 -25.31 -9.27 -20.27
CA GLY A 2 -24.87 -8.64 -19.03
C GLY A 2 -24.96 -9.61 -17.85
N LEU A 3 -24.12 -9.39 -16.85
CA LEU A 3 -24.14 -10.08 -15.55
C LEU A 3 -25.59 -10.12 -15.04
N ALA A 4 -26.18 -11.32 -15.01
CA ALA A 4 -27.55 -11.52 -14.54
C ALA A 4 -27.66 -11.04 -13.08
N GLY A 5 -28.80 -10.45 -12.71
CA GLY A 5 -29.02 -9.76 -11.43
C GLY A 5 -28.79 -10.58 -10.15
N ASN A 6 -28.51 -11.88 -10.27
CA ASN A 6 -28.17 -12.82 -9.19
C ASN A 6 -26.70 -13.30 -9.24
N PHE A 7 -25.82 -12.63 -10.00
CA PHE A 7 -24.41 -13.01 -10.14
C PHE A 7 -23.68 -13.14 -8.80
N GLN A 8 -23.98 -12.26 -7.83
CA GLN A 8 -23.39 -12.32 -6.49
C GLN A 8 -23.95 -13.45 -5.61
N GLU A 9 -25.11 -14.01 -5.98
CA GLU A 9 -25.75 -15.12 -5.25
C GLU A 9 -25.28 -16.49 -5.76
N ASN A 10 -24.59 -16.53 -6.90
CA ASN A 10 -23.99 -17.75 -7.40
C ASN A 10 -22.99 -18.29 -6.33
N PRO A 11 -23.13 -19.55 -5.87
CA PRO A 11 -22.30 -20.08 -4.78
C PRO A 11 -20.79 -20.00 -5.07
N THR A 12 -20.40 -20.19 -6.33
CA THR A 12 -19.00 -20.08 -6.78
C THR A 12 -18.52 -18.64 -6.71
N VAL A 13 -19.33 -17.67 -7.17
CA VAL A 13 -18.99 -16.24 -7.11
C VAL A 13 -18.94 -15.77 -5.66
N LYS A 14 -19.90 -16.17 -4.83
CA LYS A 14 -19.95 -15.83 -3.41
C LYS A 14 -18.73 -16.36 -2.66
N LYS A 15 -18.37 -17.63 -2.90
CA LYS A 15 -17.15 -18.22 -2.33
C LYS A 15 -15.90 -17.52 -2.83
N PHE A 16 -15.80 -17.25 -4.13
CA PHE A 16 -14.68 -16.52 -4.71
C PHE A 16 -14.52 -15.14 -4.06
N LEU A 17 -15.61 -14.38 -3.91
CA LEU A 17 -15.57 -13.07 -3.27
C LEU A 17 -15.13 -13.14 -1.80
N ALA A 18 -15.58 -14.17 -1.06
CA ALA A 18 -15.17 -14.38 0.33
C ALA A 18 -13.69 -14.79 0.47
N ASP A 19 -13.23 -15.72 -0.37
CA ASP A 19 -11.87 -16.28 -0.31
C ASP A 19 -10.81 -15.27 -0.78
N ASN A 20 -11.19 -14.30 -1.63
CA ASN A 20 -10.30 -13.28 -2.17
C ASN A 20 -10.34 -11.96 -1.38
N GLN A 21 -10.87 -11.98 -0.16
CA GLN A 21 -10.73 -10.82 0.72
C GLN A 21 -9.26 -10.62 1.11
N PRO A 22 -8.74 -9.38 1.04
CA PRO A 22 -7.39 -9.09 1.50
C PRO A 22 -7.26 -9.32 3.02
N ALA A 23 -6.06 -9.61 3.50
CA ALA A 23 -5.76 -9.86 4.92
C ALA A 23 -6.52 -11.02 5.58
N THR A 24 -6.69 -12.16 4.89
CA THR A 24 -7.24 -13.39 5.50
C THR A 24 -6.22 -14.22 6.28
N LYS A 25 -4.93 -13.86 6.22
CA LYS A 25 -3.83 -14.51 6.93
C LYS A 25 -2.94 -13.47 7.61
N LYS A 26 -2.49 -13.79 8.82
CA LYS A 26 -1.54 -12.96 9.57
C LYS A 26 -0.18 -12.96 8.87
N ILE A 27 0.45 -11.80 8.82
CA ILE A 27 1.86 -11.67 8.42
C ILE A 27 2.71 -11.56 9.70
N ASN A 28 3.74 -12.38 9.82
CA ASN A 28 4.58 -12.44 11.02
C ASN A 28 5.78 -11.48 10.97
N SER A 29 5.99 -10.83 9.84
CA SER A 29 7.02 -9.80 9.65
C SER A 29 6.39 -8.41 9.77
N PRO A 30 7.16 -7.38 10.20
CA PRO A 30 6.72 -5.99 10.10
C PRO A 30 6.40 -5.61 8.66
N VAL A 31 5.28 -4.91 8.46
CA VAL A 31 4.79 -4.48 7.15
C VAL A 31 4.63 -2.97 7.15
N MET A 32 5.14 -2.30 6.11
CA MET A 32 4.80 -0.93 5.78
C MET A 32 3.88 -0.91 4.57
N ILE A 33 2.79 -0.13 4.65
CA ILE A 33 1.84 0.05 3.55
C ILE A 33 1.79 1.55 3.24
N VAL A 34 2.15 1.91 2.01
CA VAL A 34 2.09 3.29 1.50
C VAL A 34 0.96 3.38 0.49
N GLN A 35 0.09 4.38 0.61
CA GLN A 35 -1.05 4.55 -0.29
C GLN A 35 -1.35 6.02 -0.55
N GLY A 36 -1.49 6.41 -1.82
CA GLY A 36 -1.98 7.72 -2.21
C GLY A 36 -3.48 7.87 -1.89
N THR A 37 -3.89 8.99 -1.29
CA THR A 37 -5.30 9.22 -0.95
C THR A 37 -6.15 9.64 -2.15
N ALA A 38 -5.50 10.04 -3.26
CA ALA A 38 -6.15 10.38 -4.53
C ALA A 38 -5.89 9.31 -5.62
N ASP A 39 -5.41 8.13 -5.23
CA ASP A 39 -5.18 7.02 -6.14
C ASP A 39 -6.51 6.50 -6.73
N MET A 40 -6.64 6.62 -8.06
CA MET A 40 -7.79 6.14 -8.83
C MET A 40 -7.60 4.72 -9.38
N ALA A 41 -6.37 4.22 -9.44
CA ALA A 41 -6.07 2.87 -9.92
C ALA A 41 -6.32 1.83 -8.80
N VAL A 42 -5.90 2.17 -7.58
CA VAL A 42 -6.18 1.39 -6.37
C VAL A 42 -6.85 2.32 -5.35
N PRO A 43 -8.19 2.25 -5.18
CA PRO A 43 -8.89 3.15 -4.30
C PRO A 43 -8.42 3.05 -2.84
N TYR A 44 -8.12 4.20 -2.23
CA TYR A 44 -7.69 4.30 -0.84
C TYR A 44 -8.51 3.47 0.17
N PRO A 45 -9.86 3.42 0.11
CA PRO A 45 -10.66 2.63 1.06
C PRO A 45 -10.33 1.13 1.05
N VAL A 46 -9.92 0.59 -0.10
CA VAL A 46 -9.53 -0.83 -0.22
C VAL A 46 -8.25 -1.09 0.56
N THR A 47 -7.23 -0.24 0.36
CA THR A 47 -5.95 -0.36 1.06
C THR A 47 -6.10 -0.06 2.56
N ASN A 48 -6.99 0.86 2.94
CA ASN A 48 -7.30 1.11 4.35
C ASN A 48 -7.97 -0.13 4.99
N THR A 49 -8.87 -0.79 4.29
CA THR A 49 -9.51 -2.03 4.80
C THR A 49 -8.47 -3.14 4.99
N LEU A 50 -7.53 -3.28 4.05
CA LEU A 50 -6.41 -4.23 4.14
C LEU A 50 -5.56 -3.98 5.40
N GLN A 51 -5.10 -2.74 5.63
CA GLN A 51 -4.23 -2.44 6.78
C GLN A 51 -4.95 -2.65 8.13
N GLU A 52 -6.22 -2.29 8.22
CA GLU A 52 -7.04 -2.56 9.41
C GLU A 52 -7.20 -4.06 9.66
N GLY A 53 -7.44 -4.84 8.60
CA GLY A 53 -7.53 -6.30 8.67
C GLY A 53 -6.25 -6.91 9.22
N LEU A 54 -5.09 -6.53 8.66
CA LEU A 54 -3.79 -7.01 9.11
C LEU A 54 -3.50 -6.65 10.58
N LYS A 55 -3.81 -5.42 10.99
CA LYS A 55 -3.67 -4.97 12.39
C LYS A 55 -4.57 -5.76 13.34
N LYS A 56 -5.83 -6.00 12.97
CA LYS A 56 -6.78 -6.82 13.76
C LYS A 56 -6.26 -8.25 13.96
N MET A 57 -5.51 -8.79 13.01
CA MET A 57 -4.85 -10.09 13.13
C MET A 57 -3.54 -10.07 13.94
N GLY A 58 -3.11 -8.90 14.42
CA GLY A 58 -1.89 -8.72 15.19
C GLY A 58 -0.61 -8.69 14.34
N THR A 59 -0.71 -8.31 13.06
CA THR A 59 0.45 -7.97 12.23
C THR A 59 1.00 -6.60 12.68
N ASP A 60 2.33 -6.45 12.77
CA ASP A 60 2.98 -5.13 12.97
C ASP A 60 2.88 -4.32 11.67
N VAL A 61 1.93 -3.40 11.60
CA VAL A 61 1.64 -2.61 10.39
C VAL A 61 1.89 -1.13 10.62
N THR A 62 2.80 -0.57 9.82
CA THR A 62 2.99 0.86 9.64
C THR A 62 2.21 1.30 8.40
N PHE A 63 1.22 2.19 8.55
CA PHE A 63 0.41 2.68 7.43
C PHE A 63 0.69 4.15 7.16
N VAL A 64 1.04 4.47 5.91
CA VAL A 64 1.47 5.81 5.48
C VAL A 64 0.56 6.29 4.35
N PRO A 65 -0.52 7.03 4.68
CA PRO A 65 -1.31 7.72 3.69
C PRO A 65 -0.53 8.90 3.10
N VAL A 66 -0.49 9.02 1.77
CA VAL A 66 0.12 10.15 1.06
C VAL A 66 -0.99 11.05 0.55
N LEU A 67 -1.25 12.12 1.30
CA LEU A 67 -2.36 13.04 1.03
C LEU A 67 -2.25 13.64 -0.38
N GLY A 68 -3.33 13.54 -1.16
CA GLY A 68 -3.43 14.10 -2.51
C GLY A 68 -2.63 13.36 -3.57
N ALA A 69 -1.85 12.34 -3.21
CA ALA A 69 -1.03 11.63 -4.18
C ALA A 69 -1.83 10.63 -5.02
N ALA A 70 -1.53 10.60 -6.32
CA ALA A 70 -1.95 9.55 -7.24
C ALA A 70 -1.08 8.28 -7.10
N HIS A 71 -1.35 7.27 -7.92
CA HIS A 71 -0.74 5.93 -7.84
C HIS A 71 0.80 5.96 -7.80
N THR A 72 1.45 6.51 -8.83
CA THR A 72 2.92 6.55 -8.94
C THR A 72 3.54 7.53 -7.94
N GLN A 73 2.85 8.64 -7.68
CA GLN A 73 3.31 9.71 -6.80
C GLN A 73 3.50 9.23 -5.36
N ALA A 74 2.59 8.40 -4.84
CA ALA A 74 2.72 7.83 -3.50
C ALA A 74 4.01 7.02 -3.31
N ILE A 75 4.43 6.30 -4.37
CA ILE A 75 5.66 5.51 -4.37
C ILE A 75 6.88 6.44 -4.37
N VAL A 76 6.93 7.37 -5.31
CA VAL A 76 8.07 8.28 -5.49
C VAL A 76 8.29 9.12 -4.22
N CYS A 77 7.23 9.71 -3.67
CA CYS A 77 7.33 10.63 -2.53
C CYS A 77 7.66 9.96 -1.19
N ARG A 78 7.59 8.63 -1.11
CA ARG A 78 7.88 7.86 0.11
C ARG A 78 9.06 6.91 -0.05
N ASN A 79 9.79 6.97 -1.15
CA ASN A 79 10.88 6.04 -1.45
C ASN A 79 11.95 6.00 -0.35
N ALA A 80 12.39 7.17 0.13
CA ALA A 80 13.34 7.25 1.24
C ALA A 80 12.81 6.61 2.54
N GLU A 81 11.54 6.84 2.87
CA GLU A 81 10.90 6.29 4.08
C GLU A 81 10.73 4.77 3.99
N ILE A 82 10.33 4.27 2.82
CA ILE A 82 10.23 2.83 2.53
C ILE A 82 11.59 2.17 2.73
N TYR A 83 12.65 2.76 2.20
CA TYR A 83 13.99 2.21 2.34
C TYR A 83 14.45 2.22 3.80
N GLN A 84 14.24 3.32 4.53
CA GLN A 84 14.57 3.41 5.95
C GLN A 84 13.80 2.38 6.79
N PHE A 85 12.53 2.15 6.49
CA PHE A 85 11.74 1.11 7.13
C PHE A 85 12.38 -0.27 6.93
N VAL A 86 12.71 -0.63 5.69
CA VAL A 86 13.38 -1.90 5.38
C VAL A 86 14.71 -2.03 6.13
N GLN A 87 15.56 -1.01 6.10
CA GLN A 87 16.84 -1.02 6.81
C GLN A 87 16.67 -1.19 8.33
N SER A 88 15.66 -0.56 8.93
CA SER A 88 15.40 -0.65 10.37
C SER A 88 14.91 -2.02 10.83
N LYS A 89 14.26 -2.79 9.94
CA LYS A 89 13.64 -4.08 10.25
C LYS A 89 14.44 -5.28 9.75
N MET A 90 15.42 -5.09 8.86
CA MET A 90 16.29 -6.15 8.35
C MET A 90 17.47 -6.45 9.30
N PRO A 91 17.57 -7.67 9.87
CA PRO A 91 18.65 -8.03 10.81
C PRO A 91 20.04 -7.97 10.18
N ALA A 92 20.12 -8.28 8.88
CA ALA A 92 21.39 -8.36 8.17
C ALA A 92 22.04 -7.01 7.92
N LYS A 93 21.31 -5.88 8.05
CA LYS A 93 21.66 -4.52 7.58
C LYS A 93 22.26 -4.57 6.17
N THR A 94 21.55 -4.07 5.16
CA THR A 94 22.03 -4.25 3.77
C THR A 94 23.42 -3.62 3.50
N ASN A 95 23.95 -2.80 4.41
CA ASN A 95 25.18 -2.00 4.29
C ASN A 95 25.21 -1.13 3.03
N ILE A 96 24.07 -1.00 2.36
CA ILE A 96 23.83 -0.07 1.30
C ILE A 96 23.63 1.29 1.99
N VAL A 97 24.56 2.20 1.72
CA VAL A 97 24.37 3.62 1.99
C VAL A 97 23.77 4.20 0.72
N LEU A 98 22.46 4.48 0.74
CA LEU A 98 21.83 5.17 -0.37
C LEU A 98 22.23 6.64 -0.32
N ASP A 99 22.64 7.16 -1.47
CA ASP A 99 22.85 8.58 -1.67
C ASP A 99 21.50 9.30 -1.43
N PRO A 100 21.41 10.19 -0.42
CA PRO A 100 20.19 10.93 -0.13
C PRO A 100 19.65 11.66 -1.36
N SER A 101 20.51 12.12 -2.27
CA SER A 101 20.09 12.81 -3.50
C SER A 101 19.34 11.92 -4.49
N VAL A 102 19.45 10.59 -4.35
CA VAL A 102 18.81 9.59 -5.22
C VAL A 102 17.46 9.13 -4.66
N ILE A 103 17.26 9.21 -3.34
CA ILE A 103 16.02 8.80 -2.66
C ILE A 103 15.17 9.97 -2.17
N ASP A 104 15.75 11.15 -2.03
CA ASP A 104 15.04 12.36 -1.66
C ASP A 104 14.21 12.87 -2.83
N ALA A 105 12.93 12.50 -2.80
CA ALA A 105 11.95 12.98 -3.76
C ALA A 105 11.42 14.38 -3.42
N SER A 106 11.93 15.08 -2.39
CA SER A 106 11.42 16.41 -1.99
C SER A 106 11.45 17.45 -3.10
N LYS A 107 12.36 17.30 -4.07
CA LYS A 107 12.49 18.17 -5.25
C LYS A 107 11.79 17.62 -6.49
N ASN A 108 11.22 16.42 -6.41
CA ASN A 108 10.50 15.84 -7.54
C ASN A 108 9.20 16.65 -7.79
N VAL A 109 8.91 16.94 -9.05
CA VAL A 109 7.71 17.68 -9.47
C VAL A 109 6.44 17.00 -8.95
N GLU A 110 6.44 15.66 -8.93
CA GLU A 110 5.36 14.85 -8.39
C GLU A 110 5.17 15.06 -6.88
N CYS A 111 6.21 15.41 -6.13
CA CYS A 111 6.15 15.50 -4.67
C CYS A 111 6.08 16.94 -4.14
N THR A 112 6.20 17.92 -5.02
CA THR A 112 6.17 19.35 -4.69
C THR A 112 4.79 19.98 -4.92
N GLY A 113 3.84 19.24 -5.48
CA GLY A 113 2.48 19.73 -5.74
C GLY A 113 2.41 20.74 -6.88
N ILE A 114 3.45 20.83 -7.71
CA ILE A 114 3.42 21.61 -8.94
C ILE A 114 2.61 20.78 -9.94
N VAL A 115 1.35 21.17 -10.12
CA VAL A 115 0.40 20.53 -11.04
C VAL A 115 1.02 20.52 -12.45
N GLN A 116 1.10 19.35 -13.07
CA GLN A 116 1.33 19.23 -14.52
C GLN A 116 0.01 19.37 -15.26
#